data_AF-A0A223E193-F1
#
_entry.id   AF-A0A223E193-F1
#
_cell.length_a   1.000
_cell.length_b   1.000
_cell.length_c   1.000
_cell.angle_alpha   90.00
_cell.angle_beta   90.00
_cell.angle_gamma   90.00
#
_symmetry.space_group_name_H-M   'P 1'
#
loop_
_entity.id
_entity.type
_entity.pdbx_description
1 polymer ?
#
loop_
_entity_poly.entity_id
_entity_poly.type
_entity_poly.pdbx_seq_one_letter_code
_entity_poly.pdbx_strand_id
1 'polypeptide(L)'
;MKAIENPKIRPIKPFIQFHSESLKKSLYANQALYIMDNMMLSKLRKDAVCNPFIIQKGFQLSKVILIPDIILEEASKNLPDEKAFEKYYYELFRILSTEHEIYVVDLEIIFELLRDMIGTKEAAFNILKNISLEAVRTNQTIRDSIKEIDSHSEAALKTLIGCIIANGKNAGERFITIFSLALLSLYFGPVYIVSEDEKGIYGPFRTFLNNERLMELINIDHTFDFIQLYQFMSYESLILSLFHQADLSKEELFDLIEKSNRDQSRNILYSLNGTSFHTPISNQKLVEWISQQIIKIQSVDEQIR
;
A
#
# COMPACT_ATOMS: atom_id res chain seq x y z
N MET A 1 14.19 -15.67 -1.44
CA MET A 1 13.76 -16.68 -0.44
C MET A 1 12.42 -16.18 0.01
N LYS A 2 11.32 -16.89 -0.27
CA LYS A 2 9.99 -16.31 -0.02
C LYS A 2 9.87 -15.90 1.45
N ALA A 3 9.20 -14.80 1.76
CA ALA A 3 9.09 -14.31 3.14
C ALA A 3 8.65 -15.42 4.12
N ILE A 4 7.75 -16.31 3.69
CA ILE A 4 7.26 -17.48 4.46
C ILE A 4 8.36 -18.44 4.95
N GLU A 5 9.46 -18.53 4.22
CA GLU A 5 10.60 -19.42 4.54
C GLU A 5 11.53 -18.78 5.57
N ASN A 6 11.43 -17.47 5.79
CA ASN A 6 12.26 -16.77 6.74
C ASN A 6 11.89 -17.17 8.18
N PRO A 7 12.83 -17.77 8.95
CA PRO A 7 12.53 -18.20 10.32
C PRO A 7 12.16 -17.03 11.23
N LYS A 8 12.67 -15.81 10.97
CA LYS A 8 12.39 -14.63 11.79
C LYS A 8 10.90 -14.26 11.82
N ILE A 9 10.15 -14.58 10.76
CA ILE A 9 8.73 -14.21 10.68
C ILE A 9 7.79 -15.29 11.23
N ARG A 10 8.32 -16.42 11.72
CA ARG A 10 7.51 -17.49 12.32
C ARG A 10 6.48 -16.98 13.35
N PRO A 11 6.78 -16.02 14.23
CA PRO A 11 5.85 -15.55 15.27
C PRO A 11 4.54 -14.98 14.73
N ILE A 12 4.54 -14.42 13.52
CA ILE A 12 3.34 -13.80 12.92
C ILE A 12 2.58 -14.75 11.98
N LYS A 13 3.11 -15.94 11.70
CA LYS A 13 2.47 -16.92 10.79
C LYS A 13 1.02 -17.24 11.13
N PRO A 14 0.58 -17.33 12.40
CA PRO A 14 -0.83 -17.59 12.72
C PRO A 14 -1.80 -16.50 12.23
N PHE A 15 -1.31 -15.29 11.94
CA PHE A 15 -2.12 -14.12 11.60
C PHE A 15 -2.15 -13.80 10.10
N ILE A 16 -1.36 -14.51 9.28
CA ILE A 16 -1.16 -14.20 7.87
C ILE A 16 -1.44 -15.41 6.98
N GLN A 17 -1.88 -15.15 5.76
CA GLN A 17 -2.21 -16.14 4.76
C GLN A 17 -1.32 -15.99 3.52
N PHE A 18 -1.05 -17.09 2.82
CA PHE A 18 -0.20 -17.12 1.62
C PHE A 18 -0.86 -17.84 0.42
N HIS A 19 -2.13 -18.23 0.56
CA HIS A 19 -2.82 -19.06 -0.42
C HIS A 19 -3.57 -18.21 -1.44
N SER A 20 -3.20 -18.32 -2.73
CA SER A 20 -3.81 -17.57 -3.83
C SER A 20 -5.32 -17.83 -3.95
N GLU A 21 -5.78 -19.07 -3.73
CA GLU A 21 -7.22 -19.40 -3.74
C GLU A 21 -8.01 -18.71 -2.63
N SER A 22 -7.45 -18.62 -1.41
CA SER A 22 -8.09 -17.92 -0.29
C SER A 22 -8.16 -16.42 -0.58
N LEU A 23 -7.05 -15.85 -1.03
CA LEU A 23 -6.99 -14.45 -1.46
C LEU A 23 -8.03 -14.14 -2.53
N LYS A 24 -8.10 -14.96 -3.58
CA LYS A 24 -9.05 -14.82 -4.69
C LYS A 24 -10.49 -14.78 -4.16
N LYS A 25 -10.86 -15.75 -3.33
CA LYS A 25 -12.19 -15.81 -2.70
C LYS A 25 -12.49 -14.53 -1.92
N SER A 26 -11.53 -14.03 -1.16
CA SER A 26 -11.71 -12.83 -0.35
C SER A 26 -11.78 -11.55 -1.16
N LEU A 27 -11.03 -11.43 -2.25
CA LEU A 27 -11.10 -10.32 -3.20
C LEU A 27 -12.44 -10.27 -3.96
N TYR A 28 -12.99 -11.44 -4.33
CA TYR A 28 -14.34 -11.49 -4.92
C TYR A 28 -15.44 -11.15 -3.91
N ALA A 29 -15.25 -11.45 -2.63
CA ALA A 29 -16.19 -11.08 -1.57
C ALA A 29 -16.03 -9.61 -1.12
N ASN A 30 -14.82 -9.05 -1.21
CA ASN A 30 -14.47 -7.69 -0.81
C ASN A 30 -13.55 -7.09 -1.89
N GLN A 31 -14.12 -6.30 -2.80
CA GLN A 31 -13.34 -5.74 -3.91
C GLN A 31 -12.34 -4.67 -3.46
N ALA A 32 -12.65 -3.94 -2.38
CA ALA A 32 -11.74 -2.97 -1.79
C ALA A 32 -10.63 -3.66 -1.00
N LEU A 33 -9.45 -3.05 -0.88
CA LEU A 33 -8.33 -3.62 -0.13
C LEU A 33 -7.30 -2.57 0.32
N TYR A 34 -6.54 -2.92 1.36
CA TYR A 34 -5.37 -2.17 1.78
C TYR A 34 -4.08 -2.83 1.28
N ILE A 35 -3.09 -2.04 0.89
CA ILE A 35 -1.72 -2.52 0.64
C ILE A 35 -0.76 -1.79 1.57
N MET A 36 -0.04 -2.54 2.40
CA MET A 36 0.81 -1.98 3.45
C MET A 36 2.27 -1.89 3.01
N ASP A 37 2.91 -0.73 3.21
CA ASP A 37 4.35 -0.57 3.05
C ASP A 37 5.15 -0.86 4.35
N ASN A 38 6.48 -0.85 4.25
CA ASN A 38 7.38 -1.09 5.39
C ASN A 38 7.42 0.08 6.40
N MET A 39 7.32 1.31 5.93
CA MET A 39 7.34 2.51 6.78
C MET A 39 6.11 2.56 7.71
N MET A 40 4.93 2.31 7.14
CA MET A 40 3.67 2.23 7.85
C MET A 40 3.63 1.03 8.78
N LEU A 41 4.08 -0.16 8.37
CA LEU A 41 4.27 -1.28 9.30
C LEU A 41 5.15 -0.90 10.50
N SER A 42 6.26 -0.21 10.24
CA SER A 42 7.21 0.22 11.28
C SER A 42 6.66 1.29 12.21
N LYS A 43 5.73 2.12 11.73
CA LYS A 43 5.04 3.15 12.52
C LYS A 43 3.91 2.55 13.34
N LEU A 44 3.00 1.84 12.67
CA LEU A 44 1.83 1.20 13.27
C LEU A 44 2.22 0.19 14.35
N ARG A 45 3.35 -0.51 14.24
CA ARG A 45 3.77 -1.46 15.29
C ARG A 45 4.06 -0.80 16.64
N LYS A 46 4.48 0.47 16.65
CA LYS A 46 4.70 1.23 17.89
C LYS A 46 3.36 1.66 18.47
N ASP A 47 2.46 2.10 17.60
CA ASP A 47 1.15 2.61 18.02
C ASP A 47 0.19 1.50 18.41
N ALA A 48 0.28 0.30 17.80
CA ALA A 48 -0.61 -0.81 18.09
C ALA A 48 -0.57 -1.24 19.57
N VAL A 49 0.57 -1.08 20.24
CA VAL A 49 0.72 -1.40 21.67
C VAL A 49 0.11 -0.32 22.55
N CYS A 50 0.35 0.94 22.23
CA CYS A 50 -0.09 2.08 23.06
C CYS A 50 -1.54 2.49 22.77
N ASN A 51 -2.00 2.24 21.54
CA ASN A 51 -3.28 2.67 21.01
C ASN A 51 -3.84 1.68 19.97
N PRO A 52 -4.31 0.49 20.40
CA PRO A 52 -4.92 -0.50 19.52
C PRO A 52 -6.11 0.04 18.70
N PHE A 53 -6.78 1.08 19.20
CA PHE A 53 -7.94 1.69 18.58
C PHE A 53 -7.64 2.21 17.16
N ILE A 54 -6.44 2.80 16.94
CA ILE A 54 -6.02 3.26 15.61
C ILE A 54 -6.08 2.12 14.58
N ILE A 55 -5.64 0.93 14.99
CA ILE A 55 -5.62 -0.24 14.13
C ILE A 55 -7.02 -0.83 13.95
N GLN A 56 -7.78 -0.94 15.04
CA GLN A 56 -9.11 -1.56 15.01
C GLN A 56 -10.14 -0.73 14.23
N LYS A 57 -10.01 0.60 14.27
CA LYS A 57 -10.98 1.51 13.66
C LYS A 57 -10.48 2.20 12.40
N GLY A 58 -9.17 2.22 12.14
CA GLY A 58 -8.62 2.97 11.02
C GLY A 58 -8.74 2.26 9.66
N PHE A 59 -8.90 0.93 9.68
CA PHE A 59 -8.92 0.08 8.49
C PHE A 59 -10.32 -0.44 8.13
N GLN A 60 -11.38 0.34 8.35
CA GLN A 60 -12.77 -0.14 8.19
C GLN A 60 -13.26 -0.26 6.73
N LEU A 61 -12.54 0.30 5.74
CA LEU A 61 -13.00 0.34 4.35
C LEU A 61 -12.84 -1.00 3.63
N SER A 62 -12.06 -1.93 4.18
CA SER A 62 -11.92 -3.29 3.67
C SER A 62 -11.50 -4.26 4.76
N LYS A 63 -11.93 -5.51 4.64
CA LYS A 63 -11.44 -6.63 5.46
C LYS A 63 -10.11 -7.19 4.97
N VAL A 64 -9.66 -6.83 3.77
CA VAL A 64 -8.49 -7.43 3.12
C VAL A 64 -7.30 -6.50 3.27
N ILE A 65 -6.24 -7.00 3.90
CA ILE A 65 -4.94 -6.33 3.98
C ILE A 65 -3.92 -7.17 3.23
N LEU A 66 -3.29 -6.57 2.24
CA LEU A 66 -2.22 -7.16 1.47
C LEU A 66 -0.88 -6.60 1.92
N ILE A 67 0.08 -7.49 2.13
CA ILE A 67 1.45 -7.13 2.48
C ILE A 67 2.37 -7.79 1.46
N PRO A 68 3.05 -7.02 0.60
CA PRO A 68 4.01 -7.60 -0.33
C PRO A 68 5.11 -8.37 0.42
N ASP A 69 5.50 -9.53 -0.10
CA ASP A 69 6.52 -10.38 0.51
C ASP A 69 7.85 -9.65 0.71
N ILE A 70 8.26 -8.83 -0.26
CA ILE A 70 9.45 -7.98 -0.22
C ILE A 70 9.43 -6.99 0.95
N ILE A 71 8.25 -6.49 1.34
CA ILE A 71 8.09 -5.58 2.47
C ILE A 71 8.35 -6.31 3.79
N LEU A 72 7.86 -7.54 3.94
CA LEU A 72 8.18 -8.37 5.11
C LEU A 72 9.66 -8.78 5.14
N GLU A 73 10.25 -9.08 3.98
CA GLU A 73 11.68 -9.34 3.90
C GLU A 73 12.49 -8.14 4.41
N GLU A 74 12.18 -6.93 3.95
CA GLU A 74 12.84 -5.70 4.40
C GLU A 74 12.66 -5.48 5.91
N ALA A 75 11.44 -5.63 6.43
CA ALA A 75 11.15 -5.53 7.85
C ALA A 75 11.99 -6.53 8.68
N SER A 76 12.18 -7.75 8.17
CA SER A 76 12.95 -8.80 8.83
C SER A 76 14.47 -8.60 8.76
N LYS A 77 14.99 -8.01 7.67
CA LYS A 77 16.42 -7.71 7.49
C LYS A 77 16.90 -6.68 8.51
N ASN A 78 16.02 -5.76 8.91
CA ASN A 78 16.30 -4.72 9.89
C ASN A 78 16.34 -5.22 11.35
N LEU A 79 16.07 -6.51 11.59
CA LEU A 79 16.04 -7.10 12.93
C LEU A 79 17.01 -8.27 13.05
N PRO A 80 17.68 -8.47 14.21
CA PRO A 80 18.72 -9.48 14.35
C PRO A 80 18.18 -10.92 14.27
N ASP A 81 17.05 -11.21 14.93
CA ASP A 81 16.54 -12.57 15.13
C ASP A 81 15.00 -12.63 15.24
N GLU A 82 14.48 -13.85 15.45
CA GLU A 82 13.06 -14.16 15.63
C GLU A 82 12.45 -13.49 16.87
N LYS A 83 13.19 -13.41 17.98
CA LYS A 83 12.72 -12.79 19.23
C LYS A 83 12.55 -11.28 19.08
N ALA A 84 13.47 -10.63 18.38
CA ALA A 84 13.35 -9.23 18.04
C ALA A 84 12.14 -9.01 17.14
N PHE A 85 11.94 -9.85 16.13
CA PHE A 85 10.78 -9.76 15.24
C PHE A 85 9.45 -9.92 16.01
N GLU A 86 9.35 -10.94 16.87
CA GLU A 86 8.21 -11.16 17.76
C GLU A 86 7.91 -9.92 18.60
N LYS A 87 8.92 -9.41 19.33
CA LYS A 87 8.78 -8.22 20.18
C LYS A 87 8.22 -7.02 19.43
N TYR A 88 8.60 -6.83 18.18
CA TYR A 88 8.22 -5.65 17.41
C TYR A 88 6.92 -5.80 16.65
N TYR A 89 6.61 -6.97 16.10
CA TYR A 89 5.52 -7.12 15.13
C TYR A 89 4.37 -7.99 15.63
N TYR A 90 4.56 -8.85 16.63
CA TYR A 90 3.53 -9.81 17.06
C TYR A 90 2.21 -9.13 17.39
N GLU A 91 2.23 -8.12 18.27
CA GLU A 91 1.01 -7.44 18.71
C GLU A 91 0.30 -6.70 17.56
N LEU A 92 1.05 -6.11 16.62
CA LEU A 92 0.46 -5.47 15.44
C LEU A 92 -0.35 -6.49 14.62
N PHE A 93 0.25 -7.63 14.27
CA PHE A 93 -0.42 -8.66 13.48
C PHE A 93 -1.57 -9.32 14.24
N ARG A 94 -1.41 -9.53 15.55
CA ARG A 94 -2.48 -10.03 16.43
C ARG A 94 -3.69 -9.09 16.43
N ILE A 95 -3.48 -7.78 16.52
CA ILE A 95 -4.55 -6.79 16.51
C ILE A 95 -5.17 -6.65 15.11
N LEU A 96 -4.36 -6.58 14.05
CA LEU A 96 -4.88 -6.50 12.67
C LEU A 96 -5.78 -7.69 12.34
N SER A 97 -5.36 -8.90 12.74
CA SER A 97 -6.08 -10.14 12.43
C SER A 97 -7.40 -10.35 13.20
N THR A 98 -7.74 -9.48 14.16
CA THR A 98 -9.06 -9.57 14.82
C THR A 98 -10.20 -9.17 13.89
N GLU A 99 -9.95 -8.23 12.97
CA GLU A 99 -10.96 -7.66 12.08
C GLU A 99 -10.63 -7.86 10.59
N HIS A 100 -9.39 -8.24 10.26
CA HIS A 100 -8.90 -8.30 8.89
C HIS A 100 -8.30 -9.65 8.53
N GLU A 101 -8.47 -10.02 7.27
CA GLU A 101 -7.73 -11.10 6.63
C GLU A 101 -6.45 -10.53 6.03
N ILE A 102 -5.31 -10.97 6.57
CA ILE A 102 -3.99 -10.48 6.15
C ILE A 102 -3.38 -11.48 5.18
N TYR A 103 -3.09 -11.05 3.96
CA TYR A 103 -2.45 -11.87 2.93
C TYR A 103 -1.06 -11.34 2.62
N VAL A 104 -0.09 -12.24 2.64
CA VAL A 104 1.24 -11.96 2.11
C VAL A 104 1.28 -12.39 0.66
N VAL A 105 1.68 -11.46 -0.19
CA VAL A 105 1.51 -11.58 -1.64
C VAL A 105 2.81 -11.31 -2.36
N ASP A 106 3.10 -12.10 -3.38
CA ASP A 106 4.20 -11.85 -4.32
C ASP A 106 3.63 -11.59 -5.72
N LEU A 107 4.51 -11.30 -6.69
CA LEU A 107 4.10 -11.06 -8.09
C LEU A 107 3.67 -12.35 -8.78
N GLU A 108 4.06 -13.52 -8.27
CA GLU A 108 3.60 -14.80 -8.79
C GLU A 108 2.11 -14.98 -8.50
N ILE A 109 1.65 -14.64 -7.29
CA ILE A 109 0.23 -14.68 -6.94
C ILE A 109 -0.60 -13.75 -7.82
N ILE A 110 -0.14 -12.52 -8.09
CA ILE A 110 -0.85 -11.60 -9.01
C ILE A 110 -0.88 -12.15 -10.43
N PHE A 111 0.25 -12.71 -10.88
CA PHE A 111 0.33 -13.31 -12.19
C PHE A 111 -0.65 -14.48 -12.32
N GLU A 112 -0.82 -15.30 -11.28
CA GLU A 112 -1.82 -16.37 -11.24
C GLU A 112 -3.25 -15.81 -11.31
N LEU A 113 -3.56 -14.75 -10.56
CA LEU A 113 -4.87 -14.08 -10.63
C LEU A 113 -5.18 -13.54 -12.04
N LEU A 114 -4.19 -12.90 -12.68
CA LEU A 114 -4.29 -12.45 -14.08
C LEU A 114 -4.53 -13.62 -15.03
N ARG A 115 -3.73 -14.69 -14.90
CA ARG A 115 -3.85 -15.89 -15.73
C ARG A 115 -5.23 -16.51 -15.62
N ASP A 116 -5.78 -16.59 -14.41
CA ASP A 116 -7.09 -17.18 -14.17
C ASP A 116 -8.23 -16.37 -14.81
N MET A 117 -8.11 -15.04 -14.86
CA MET A 117 -9.12 -14.18 -15.47
C MET A 117 -9.00 -14.11 -17.01
N ILE A 118 -7.78 -14.08 -17.53
CA ILE A 118 -7.51 -13.88 -18.97
C ILE A 118 -7.46 -15.22 -19.74
N GLY A 119 -7.20 -16.33 -19.04
CA GLY A 119 -7.22 -17.68 -19.59
C GLY A 119 -5.91 -18.16 -20.22
N THR A 120 -4.96 -17.27 -20.58
CA THR A 120 -3.65 -17.67 -21.12
C THR A 120 -2.48 -17.05 -20.37
N LYS A 121 -1.42 -17.85 -20.21
CA LYS A 121 -0.17 -17.45 -19.54
C LYS A 121 0.49 -16.24 -20.23
N GLU A 122 0.53 -16.26 -21.55
CA GLU A 122 1.16 -15.22 -22.36
C GLU A 122 0.41 -13.89 -22.27
N ALA A 123 -0.92 -13.90 -22.41
CA ALA A 123 -1.69 -12.66 -22.31
C ALA A 123 -1.63 -12.07 -20.90
N ALA A 124 -1.72 -12.89 -19.85
CA ALA A 124 -1.52 -12.44 -18.47
C ALA A 124 -0.13 -11.81 -18.25
N PHE A 125 0.91 -12.42 -18.84
CA PHE A 125 2.26 -11.88 -18.74
C PHE A 125 2.38 -10.55 -19.48
N ASN A 126 1.80 -10.46 -20.68
CA ASN A 126 1.81 -9.23 -21.47
C ASN A 126 1.11 -8.08 -20.75
N ILE A 127 -0.02 -8.32 -20.08
CA ILE A 127 -0.67 -7.29 -19.25
C ILE A 127 0.26 -6.86 -18.12
N LEU A 128 0.80 -7.80 -17.34
CA LEU A 128 1.68 -7.48 -16.22
C LEU A 128 2.96 -6.74 -16.68
N LYS A 129 3.55 -7.15 -17.80
CA LYS A 129 4.71 -6.52 -18.42
C LYS A 129 4.41 -5.08 -18.84
N ASN A 130 3.27 -4.86 -19.52
CA ASN A 130 2.87 -3.53 -19.98
C ASN A 130 2.54 -2.59 -18.80
N ILE A 131 1.83 -3.07 -17.78
CA ILE A 131 1.61 -2.31 -16.54
C ILE A 131 2.95 -1.95 -15.90
N SER A 132 3.89 -2.89 -15.83
CA SER A 132 5.22 -2.66 -15.26
C SER A 132 6.01 -1.59 -16.03
N LEU A 133 5.93 -1.58 -17.37
CA LEU A 133 6.57 -0.58 -18.22
C LEU A 133 6.04 0.84 -17.95
N GLU A 134 4.74 0.97 -17.75
CA GLU A 134 4.09 2.25 -17.45
C GLU A 134 4.32 2.70 -16.00
N ALA A 135 4.33 1.75 -15.05
CA ALA A 135 4.61 2.02 -13.64
C ALA A 135 6.03 2.55 -13.40
N VAL A 136 7.01 2.11 -14.19
CA VAL A 136 8.42 2.55 -14.09
C VAL A 136 8.83 3.49 -15.23
N ARG A 137 7.87 4.20 -15.85
CA ARG A 137 8.09 5.02 -17.05
C ARG A 137 9.25 6.02 -16.94
N THR A 138 9.49 6.57 -15.75
CA THR A 138 10.57 7.54 -15.48
C THR A 138 11.93 6.89 -15.20
N ASN A 139 11.98 5.58 -14.95
CA ASN A 139 13.22 4.83 -14.75
C ASN A 139 13.61 4.09 -16.03
N GLN A 140 14.29 4.80 -16.92
CA GLN A 140 14.62 4.30 -18.26
C GLN A 140 15.44 3.00 -18.23
N THR A 141 16.36 2.85 -17.26
CA THR A 141 17.17 1.63 -17.11
C THR A 141 16.30 0.40 -16.83
N ILE A 142 15.41 0.45 -15.84
CA ILE A 142 14.51 -0.66 -15.53
C ILE A 142 13.56 -0.90 -16.70
N ARG A 143 13.03 0.18 -17.28
CA ARG A 143 12.09 0.12 -18.40
C ARG A 143 12.69 -0.60 -19.61
N ASP A 144 13.94 -0.31 -19.97
CA ASP A 144 14.60 -0.97 -21.10
C ASP A 144 14.87 -2.44 -20.82
N SER A 145 15.29 -2.81 -19.61
CA SER A 145 15.40 -4.22 -19.21
C SER A 145 14.07 -4.96 -19.28
N ILE A 146 12.95 -4.33 -18.91
CA ILE A 146 11.63 -4.95 -19.01
C ILE A 146 11.23 -5.15 -20.48
N LYS A 147 11.50 -4.18 -21.38
CA LYS A 147 11.14 -4.31 -22.81
C LYS A 147 11.74 -5.54 -23.45
N GLU A 148 13.00 -5.83 -23.13
CA GLU A 148 13.78 -6.94 -23.68
C GLU A 148 13.29 -8.34 -23.25
N ILE A 149 12.40 -8.43 -22.27
CA ILE A 149 11.90 -9.73 -21.79
C ILE A 149 11.07 -10.42 -22.87
N ASP A 150 11.53 -11.58 -23.34
CA ASP A 150 10.75 -12.47 -24.19
C ASP A 150 9.54 -13.01 -23.42
N SER A 151 8.34 -12.72 -23.94
CA SER A 151 7.07 -13.07 -23.29
C SER A 151 6.71 -14.54 -23.44
N HIS A 152 7.35 -15.25 -24.36
CA HIS A 152 7.18 -16.69 -24.54
C HIS A 152 8.15 -17.52 -23.67
N SER A 153 9.14 -16.87 -23.04
CA SER A 153 10.10 -17.54 -22.19
C SER A 153 9.44 -18.12 -20.93
N GLU A 154 9.79 -19.34 -20.56
CA GLU A 154 9.34 -19.94 -19.30
C GLU A 154 9.82 -19.14 -18.07
N ALA A 155 10.96 -18.45 -18.21
CA ALA A 155 11.56 -17.62 -17.17
C ALA A 155 11.07 -16.17 -17.19
N ALA A 156 10.15 -15.78 -18.09
CA ALA A 156 9.75 -14.39 -18.31
C ALA A 156 9.31 -13.67 -17.02
N LEU A 157 8.47 -14.32 -16.22
CA LEU A 157 8.01 -13.76 -14.93
C LEU A 157 9.18 -13.57 -13.95
N LYS A 158 10.07 -14.56 -13.83
CA LYS A 158 11.24 -14.47 -12.95
C LYS A 158 12.16 -13.34 -13.38
N THR A 159 12.37 -13.16 -14.68
CA THR A 159 13.15 -12.05 -15.24
C THR A 159 12.50 -10.70 -14.93
N LEU A 160 11.17 -10.59 -15.10
CA LEU A 160 10.42 -9.38 -14.78
C LEU A 160 10.55 -8.99 -13.32
N ILE A 161 10.36 -9.94 -12.40
CA ILE A 161 10.57 -9.76 -10.96
C ILE A 161 12.00 -9.29 -10.69
N GLY A 162 12.98 -9.93 -11.32
CA GLY A 162 14.39 -9.54 -11.25
C GLY A 162 14.63 -8.08 -11.66
N CYS A 163 14.02 -7.62 -12.76
CA CYS A 163 14.12 -6.23 -13.23
C CYS A 163 13.48 -5.22 -12.27
N ILE A 164 12.34 -5.56 -11.67
CA ILE A 164 11.62 -4.68 -10.72
C ILE A 164 12.45 -4.50 -9.43
N ILE A 165 13.05 -5.59 -8.95
CA ILE A 165 13.87 -5.60 -7.73
C ILE A 165 15.28 -5.03 -8.00
N ALA A 166 15.77 -5.13 -9.23
CA ALA A 166 17.05 -4.56 -9.62
C ALA A 166 17.15 -3.08 -9.24
N ASN A 167 18.36 -2.65 -8.90
CA ASN A 167 18.70 -1.34 -8.34
C ASN A 167 18.26 -1.06 -6.89
N GLY A 168 17.60 -1.99 -6.18
CA GLY A 168 17.48 -2.07 -4.71
C GLY A 168 16.77 -0.91 -3.98
N LYS A 169 17.09 0.34 -4.30
CA LYS A 169 16.35 1.53 -3.86
C LYS A 169 14.94 1.46 -4.43
N ASN A 170 13.95 1.65 -3.56
CA ASN A 170 12.54 1.72 -3.86
C ASN A 170 11.92 0.45 -4.48
N ALA A 171 12.51 -0.72 -4.23
CA ALA A 171 12.03 -1.98 -4.80
C ALA A 171 10.64 -2.35 -4.27
N GLY A 172 10.42 -2.21 -2.96
CA GLY A 172 9.12 -2.42 -2.32
C GLY A 172 8.04 -1.49 -2.91
N GLU A 173 8.36 -0.21 -3.13
CA GLU A 173 7.41 0.78 -3.63
C GLU A 173 7.05 0.55 -5.10
N ARG A 174 8.03 0.18 -5.94
CA ARG A 174 7.76 -0.27 -7.31
C ARG A 174 6.84 -1.48 -7.32
N PHE A 175 7.08 -2.42 -6.41
CA PHE A 175 6.26 -3.62 -6.28
C PHE A 175 4.83 -3.26 -5.90
N ILE A 176 4.63 -2.46 -4.84
CA ILE A 176 3.32 -1.95 -4.40
C ILE A 176 2.59 -1.28 -5.57
N THR A 177 3.29 -0.42 -6.31
CA THR A 177 2.71 0.32 -7.44
C THR A 177 2.23 -0.61 -8.55
N ILE A 178 3.09 -1.51 -9.03
CA ILE A 178 2.75 -2.48 -10.09
C ILE A 178 1.62 -3.39 -9.65
N PHE A 179 1.70 -3.86 -8.41
CA PHE A 179 0.71 -4.73 -7.80
C PHE A 179 -0.66 -4.07 -7.70
N SER A 180 -0.71 -2.80 -7.25
CA SER A 180 -1.95 -2.01 -7.16
C SER A 180 -2.60 -1.84 -8.53
N LEU A 181 -1.81 -1.49 -9.55
CA LEU A 181 -2.31 -1.30 -10.92
C LEU A 181 -2.80 -2.61 -11.55
N ALA A 182 -2.11 -3.72 -11.28
CA ALA A 182 -2.53 -5.05 -11.75
C ALA A 182 -3.81 -5.55 -11.07
N LEU A 183 -4.07 -5.16 -9.82
CA LEU A 183 -5.34 -5.46 -9.16
C LEU A 183 -6.49 -4.63 -9.74
N LEU A 184 -6.24 -3.36 -10.05
CA LEU A 184 -7.24 -2.51 -10.72
C LEU A 184 -7.58 -3.04 -12.11
N SER A 185 -6.62 -3.55 -12.88
CA SER A 185 -6.92 -4.20 -14.18
C SER A 185 -7.75 -5.47 -14.06
N LEU A 186 -7.86 -6.03 -12.86
CA LEU A 186 -8.73 -7.16 -12.50
C LEU A 186 -10.04 -6.72 -11.84
N TYR A 187 -10.34 -5.42 -11.85
CA TYR A 187 -11.52 -4.81 -11.20
C TYR A 187 -11.56 -4.97 -9.68
N PHE A 188 -10.41 -5.23 -9.04
CA PHE A 188 -10.30 -5.21 -7.58
C PHE A 188 -9.91 -3.81 -7.11
N GLY A 189 -10.89 -3.05 -6.63
CA GLY A 189 -10.69 -1.76 -5.98
C GLY A 189 -11.93 -1.27 -5.21
N PRO A 190 -11.84 -0.13 -4.50
CA PRO A 190 -10.67 0.74 -4.37
C PRO A 190 -9.46 0.10 -3.67
N VAL A 191 -8.27 0.44 -4.13
CA VAL A 191 -6.98 0.06 -3.54
C VAL A 191 -6.46 1.21 -2.68
N TYR A 192 -6.34 0.96 -1.38
CA TYR A 192 -5.81 1.91 -0.41
C TYR A 192 -4.34 1.58 -0.13
N ILE A 193 -3.42 2.36 -0.69
CA ILE A 193 -1.98 2.23 -0.46
C ILE A 193 -1.64 2.94 0.85
N VAL A 194 -1.37 2.13 1.86
CA VAL A 194 -1.02 2.57 3.21
C VAL A 194 0.48 2.82 3.22
N SER A 195 0.85 4.06 2.90
CA SER A 195 2.25 4.45 2.70
C SER A 195 2.52 5.89 3.08
N GLU A 196 3.75 6.11 3.53
CA GLU A 196 4.32 7.40 3.86
C GLU A 196 5.43 7.83 2.87
N ASP A 197 5.74 7.05 1.82
CA ASP A 197 6.81 7.34 0.88
C ASP A 197 6.38 8.26 -0.28
N GLU A 198 6.62 9.55 -0.12
CA GLU A 198 6.32 10.56 -1.14
C GLU A 198 7.06 10.34 -2.47
N LYS A 199 8.30 9.84 -2.45
CA LYS A 199 9.13 9.71 -3.65
C LYS A 199 8.83 8.43 -4.41
N GLY A 200 8.71 7.32 -3.69
CA GLY A 200 8.52 5.98 -4.23
C GLY A 200 7.08 5.66 -4.59
N ILE A 201 6.09 6.25 -3.90
CA ILE A 201 4.66 5.94 -4.10
C ILE A 201 3.88 7.13 -4.67
N TYR A 202 3.99 8.31 -4.05
CA TYR A 202 3.18 9.48 -4.44
C TYR A 202 3.76 10.15 -5.70
N GLY A 203 5.07 10.08 -5.90
CA GLY A 203 5.77 10.59 -7.08
C GLY A 203 5.29 9.93 -8.38
N PRO A 204 5.33 8.59 -8.49
CA PRO A 204 4.85 7.87 -9.68
C PRO A 204 3.38 8.17 -10.02
N PHE A 205 2.51 8.34 -9.02
CA PHE A 205 1.09 8.61 -9.24
C PHE A 205 0.82 9.82 -10.14
N ARG A 206 1.59 10.90 -9.99
CA ARG A 206 1.46 12.09 -10.85
C ARG A 206 1.71 11.78 -12.32
N THR A 207 2.55 10.79 -12.60
CA THR A 207 2.82 10.33 -13.97
C THR A 207 1.71 9.44 -14.52
N PHE A 208 0.87 8.86 -13.66
CA PHE A 208 -0.24 7.99 -14.05
C PHE A 208 -1.48 8.76 -14.47
N LEU A 209 -1.78 9.87 -13.79
CA LEU A 209 -2.99 10.68 -14.03
C LEU A 209 -3.22 11.08 -15.49
N ASN A 210 -2.15 11.29 -16.24
CA ASN A 210 -2.17 11.69 -17.65
C ASN A 210 -1.64 10.59 -18.59
N ASN A 211 -1.62 9.33 -18.14
CA ASN A 211 -1.10 8.21 -18.92
C ASN A 211 -2.26 7.40 -19.53
N GLU A 212 -2.75 7.84 -20.69
CA GLU A 212 -3.84 7.20 -21.42
C GLU A 212 -3.59 5.70 -21.64
N ARG A 213 -2.36 5.32 -22.02
CA ARG A 213 -2.00 3.91 -22.20
C ARG A 213 -2.14 3.10 -20.90
N LEU A 214 -1.78 3.67 -19.76
CA LEU A 214 -1.97 3.00 -18.48
C LEU A 214 -3.45 2.84 -18.16
N MET A 215 -4.25 3.88 -18.39
CA MET A 215 -5.70 3.88 -18.19
C MET A 215 -6.38 2.78 -19.02
N GLU A 216 -6.00 2.64 -20.29
CA GLU A 216 -6.44 1.54 -21.16
C GLU A 216 -6.05 0.15 -20.59
N LEU A 217 -4.81 0.00 -20.11
CA LEU A 217 -4.33 -1.28 -19.56
C LEU A 217 -5.05 -1.72 -18.29
N ILE A 218 -5.52 -0.76 -17.49
CA ILE A 218 -6.27 -1.02 -16.25
C ILE A 218 -7.78 -0.88 -16.43
N ASN A 219 -8.24 -0.67 -17.67
CA ASN A 219 -9.64 -0.50 -18.05
C ASN A 219 -10.40 0.57 -17.23
N ILE A 220 -9.81 1.78 -17.15
CA ILE A 220 -10.42 2.94 -16.51
C ILE A 220 -10.53 4.07 -17.53
N ASP A 221 -11.74 4.55 -17.80
CA ASP A 221 -11.99 5.53 -18.87
C ASP A 221 -11.65 6.98 -18.46
N HIS A 222 -11.75 7.29 -17.18
CA HIS A 222 -11.60 8.65 -16.68
C HIS A 222 -10.58 8.73 -15.53
N THR A 223 -9.71 9.74 -15.59
CA THR A 223 -8.72 10.04 -14.52
C THR A 223 -9.38 10.20 -13.15
N PHE A 224 -10.62 10.70 -13.10
CA PHE A 224 -11.38 10.83 -11.85
C PHE A 224 -11.72 9.47 -11.23
N ASP A 225 -12.08 8.48 -12.04
CA ASP A 225 -12.35 7.12 -11.56
C ASP A 225 -11.07 6.46 -11.06
N PHE A 226 -9.95 6.69 -11.76
CA PHE A 226 -8.63 6.23 -11.32
C PHE A 226 -8.26 6.81 -9.96
N ILE A 227 -8.48 8.11 -9.77
CA ILE A 227 -8.31 8.77 -8.48
C ILE A 227 -9.12 8.04 -7.41
N GLN A 228 -10.41 7.80 -7.63
CA GLN A 228 -11.27 7.13 -6.64
C GLN A 228 -10.84 5.70 -6.32
N LEU A 229 -10.28 4.99 -7.30
CA LEU A 229 -9.87 3.60 -7.16
C LEU A 229 -8.44 3.43 -6.66
N TYR A 230 -7.54 4.40 -6.84
CA TYR A 230 -6.14 4.36 -6.43
C TYR A 230 -5.89 5.39 -5.33
N GLN A 231 -6.14 5.00 -4.08
CA GLN A 231 -6.19 5.90 -2.93
C GLN A 231 -4.94 5.77 -2.07
N PHE A 232 -4.45 6.89 -1.54
CA PHE A 232 -3.35 6.91 -0.57
C PHE A 232 -3.88 7.08 0.84
N MET A 233 -3.30 6.31 1.77
CA MET A 233 -3.57 6.43 3.18
C MET A 233 -2.27 6.65 3.93
N SER A 234 -1.91 7.93 4.10
CA SER A 234 -0.85 8.34 5.03
C SER A 234 -1.30 8.14 6.47
N TYR A 235 -0.35 8.23 7.40
CA TYR A 235 -0.67 8.17 8.83
C TYR A 235 -1.60 9.29 9.29
N GLU A 236 -1.39 10.52 8.82
CA GLU A 236 -2.29 11.64 9.10
C GLU A 236 -3.67 11.44 8.49
N SER A 237 -3.74 10.84 7.29
CA SER A 237 -5.02 10.48 6.67
C SER A 237 -5.76 9.41 7.49
N LEU A 238 -5.03 8.44 8.06
CA LEU A 238 -5.58 7.44 8.98
C LEU A 238 -6.14 8.08 10.26
N ILE A 239 -5.45 9.06 10.86
CA ILE A 239 -5.97 9.81 12.01
C ILE A 239 -7.23 10.60 11.63
N LEU A 240 -7.21 11.27 10.47
CA LEU A 240 -8.36 12.03 9.99
C LEU A 240 -9.57 11.11 9.73
N SER A 241 -9.36 9.93 9.11
CA SER A 241 -10.42 8.97 8.85
C SER A 241 -11.04 8.44 10.16
N LEU A 242 -10.22 8.19 11.18
CA LEU A 242 -10.67 7.77 12.50
C LEU A 242 -11.62 8.78 13.15
N PHE A 243 -11.29 10.07 13.08
CA PHE A 243 -12.15 11.13 13.63
C PHE A 243 -13.55 11.10 12.98
N HIS A 244 -13.60 10.95 11.66
CA HIS A 244 -14.86 10.93 10.91
C HIS A 244 -15.64 9.62 11.04
N GLN A 245 -14.95 8.48 11.18
CA GLN A 245 -15.59 7.16 11.20
C GLN A 245 -16.01 6.71 12.60
N ALA A 246 -15.31 7.16 13.63
CA ALA A 246 -15.56 6.73 15.01
C ALA A 246 -16.22 7.80 15.88
N ASP A 247 -16.67 8.92 15.30
CA ASP A 247 -17.32 10.05 15.99
C ASP A 247 -16.58 10.48 17.27
N LEU A 248 -15.25 10.60 17.18
CA LEU A 248 -14.42 10.97 18.33
C LEU A 248 -14.69 12.42 18.75
N SER A 249 -14.77 12.66 20.06
CA SER A 249 -14.69 14.01 20.61
C SER A 249 -13.31 14.64 20.37
N LYS A 250 -13.22 15.97 20.52
CA LYS A 250 -11.96 16.70 20.37
C LYS A 250 -10.91 16.23 21.39
N GLU A 251 -11.34 15.96 22.62
CA GLU A 251 -10.50 15.46 23.70
C GLU A 251 -9.98 14.05 23.41
N GLU A 252 -10.84 13.16 22.92
CA GLU A 252 -10.43 11.80 22.52
C GLU A 252 -9.49 11.82 21.33
N LEU A 253 -9.72 12.68 20.34
CA LEU A 253 -8.81 12.87 19.22
C LEU A 253 -7.44 13.40 19.71
N PHE A 254 -7.43 14.33 20.65
CA PHE A 254 -6.19 14.86 21.21
C PHE A 254 -5.41 13.79 21.97
N ASP A 255 -6.07 13.03 22.85
CA ASP A 255 -5.47 11.91 23.58
C ASP A 255 -4.94 10.82 22.63
N LEU A 256 -5.69 10.51 21.57
CA LEU A 256 -5.28 9.56 20.53
C LEU A 256 -3.98 10.01 19.84
N ILE A 257 -3.89 11.28 19.45
CA ILE A 257 -2.72 11.83 18.77
C ILE A 257 -1.54 11.98 19.74
N GLU A 258 -1.75 12.36 21.00
CA GLU A 258 -0.67 12.43 21.99
C GLU A 258 -0.08 11.07 22.33
N LYS A 259 -0.91 10.03 22.42
CA LYS A 259 -0.47 8.65 22.64
C LYS A 259 0.18 8.01 21.42
N SER A 260 -0.02 8.61 20.24
CA SER A 260 0.61 8.16 19.00
C SER A 260 2.07 8.60 18.92
N ASN A 261 2.93 7.77 18.35
CA ASN A 261 4.32 8.13 18.06
C ASN A 261 4.42 8.97 16.77
N ARG A 262 3.57 10.00 16.64
CA ARG A 262 3.53 10.89 15.48
C ARG A 262 4.77 11.80 15.43
N ASP A 263 5.42 11.83 14.27
CA ASP A 263 6.53 12.74 14.01
C ASP A 263 6.04 14.14 13.61
N GLN A 264 6.04 15.06 14.57
CA GLN A 264 5.60 16.45 14.34
C GLN A 264 6.60 17.29 13.53
N SER A 265 7.82 16.79 13.28
CA SER A 265 8.84 17.49 12.51
C SER A 265 8.72 17.26 11.01
N ARG A 266 7.98 16.22 10.62
CA ARG A 266 7.77 15.84 9.23
C ARG A 266 6.88 16.87 8.52
N ASN A 267 7.28 17.27 7.31
CA ASN A 267 6.40 18.02 6.43
C ASN A 267 5.25 17.13 5.96
N ILE A 268 4.03 17.63 6.09
CA ILE A 268 2.81 16.96 5.61
C ILE A 268 2.21 17.85 4.54
N LEU A 269 1.69 17.21 3.50
CA LEU A 269 0.94 17.88 2.44
C LEU A 269 -0.55 17.88 2.81
N TYR A 270 -1.13 19.08 2.95
CA TYR A 270 -2.52 19.26 3.36
C TYR A 270 -3.08 20.52 2.74
N SER A 271 -4.41 20.64 2.72
CA SER A 271 -5.07 21.92 2.48
C SER A 271 -5.87 22.39 3.68
N LEU A 272 -5.90 23.71 3.87
CA LEU A 272 -6.80 24.39 4.79
C LEU A 272 -7.73 25.26 3.96
N ASN A 273 -9.03 24.97 4.01
CA ASN A 273 -10.05 25.70 3.24
C ASN A 273 -9.67 25.86 1.75
N GLY A 274 -9.10 24.83 1.14
CA GLY A 274 -8.68 24.80 -0.26
C GLY A 274 -7.32 25.43 -0.55
N THR A 275 -6.61 25.97 0.43
CA THR A 275 -5.23 26.46 0.26
C THR A 275 -4.24 25.37 0.64
N SER A 276 -3.35 24.97 -0.27
CA SER A 276 -2.38 23.89 -0.07
C SER A 276 -1.13 24.35 0.69
N PHE A 277 -0.64 23.50 1.59
CA PHE A 277 0.56 23.70 2.41
C PHE A 277 1.42 22.44 2.43
N HIS A 278 2.73 22.61 2.54
CA HIS A 278 3.68 21.52 2.74
C HIS A 278 4.64 21.87 3.88
N THR A 279 4.16 21.70 5.11
CA THR A 279 4.86 22.12 6.34
C THR A 279 4.62 21.13 7.48
N PRO A 280 5.40 21.20 8.57
CA PRO A 280 5.08 20.46 9.77
C PRO A 280 3.81 21.00 10.44
N ILE A 281 3.10 20.12 11.15
CA ILE A 281 1.87 20.46 11.91
C ILE A 281 2.02 19.94 13.34
N SER A 282 1.82 20.81 14.34
CA SER A 282 1.78 20.38 15.73
C SER A 282 0.51 19.59 16.04
N ASN A 283 0.55 18.70 17.03
CA ASN A 283 -0.62 17.92 17.44
C ASN A 283 -1.83 18.82 17.76
N GLN A 284 -1.61 19.93 18.47
CA GLN A 284 -2.67 20.88 18.82
C GLN A 284 -3.35 21.50 17.59
N LYS A 285 -2.55 21.94 16.60
CA LYS A 285 -3.10 22.51 15.35
C LYS A 285 -3.84 21.45 14.53
N LEU A 286 -3.30 20.23 14.46
CA LEU A 286 -3.95 19.13 13.74
C LEU A 286 -5.33 18.84 14.33
N VAL A 287 -5.43 18.67 15.66
CA VAL A 287 -6.72 18.44 16.35
C VAL A 287 -7.68 19.59 16.11
N GLU A 288 -7.21 20.83 16.25
CA GLU A 288 -8.06 22.01 16.04
C GLU A 288 -8.64 22.03 14.62
N TRP A 289 -7.81 21.84 13.61
CA TRP A 289 -8.23 21.90 12.21
C TRP A 289 -9.12 20.71 11.81
N ILE A 290 -8.85 19.52 12.34
CA ILE A 290 -9.72 18.34 12.14
C ILE A 290 -11.09 18.60 12.76
N SER A 291 -11.13 19.09 14.01
CA SER A 291 -12.38 19.35 14.73
C SER A 291 -13.22 20.45 14.06
N GLN A 292 -12.56 21.43 13.43
CA GLN A 292 -13.22 22.47 12.64
C GLN A 292 -13.61 22.01 11.23
N GLN A 293 -13.20 20.80 10.81
CA GLN A 293 -13.41 20.25 9.47
C GLN A 293 -12.85 21.13 8.34
N ILE A 294 -11.77 21.87 8.62
CA ILE A 294 -11.15 22.78 7.65
C ILE A 294 -9.91 22.20 6.97
N ILE A 295 -9.36 21.10 7.52
CA ILE A 295 -8.19 20.41 6.97
C ILE A 295 -8.59 19.24 6.08
N LYS A 296 -7.90 19.12 4.95
CA LYS A 296 -7.82 17.89 4.18
C LYS A 296 -6.37 17.47 4.10
N ILE A 297 -6.08 16.24 4.52
CA ILE A 297 -4.76 15.64 4.28
C ILE A 297 -4.80 15.12 2.84
N GLN A 298 -3.89 15.59 1.99
CA GLN A 298 -3.94 15.26 0.58
C GLN A 298 -3.72 13.76 0.36
N SER A 299 -4.76 13.05 -0.09
CA SER A 299 -4.61 12.21 -1.29
C SER A 299 -4.49 13.17 -2.49
N VAL A 300 -3.85 12.75 -3.57
CA VAL A 300 -3.19 13.60 -4.59
C VAL A 300 -4.16 14.48 -5.45
N ASP A 301 -5.41 14.63 -5.05
CA ASP A 301 -6.51 15.20 -5.84
C ASP A 301 -6.50 16.72 -6.01
N GLU A 302 -5.75 17.45 -5.18
CA GLU A 302 -5.84 18.93 -5.21
C GLU A 302 -4.81 19.62 -6.12
N GLN A 303 -3.99 18.86 -6.85
CA GLN A 303 -3.02 19.43 -7.81
C GLN A 303 -3.46 19.38 -9.28
N ILE A 304 -4.71 18.98 -9.58
CA ILE A 304 -5.27 18.99 -10.95
C ILE A 304 -6.26 20.16 -11.13
N ARG A 305 -5.87 21.37 -10.71
CA ARG A 305 -6.50 22.62 -11.12
C ARG A 305 -5.47 23.61 -11.61
#